data_AF-A0A849EWI2-F1
#
_entry.id   AF-A0A849EWI2-F1
#
_cell.length_a   1.000
_cell.length_b   1.000
_cell.length_c   1.000
_cell.angle_alpha   90.00
_cell.angle_beta   90.00
_cell.angle_gamma   90.00
#
_symmetry.space_group_name_H-M   'P 1'
#
loop_
_entity.id
_entity.type
_entity.pdbx_description
1 polymer ?
#
loop_
_entity_poly.entity_id
_entity_poly.type
_entity_poly.pdbx_seq_one_letter_code
_entity_poly.pdbx_strand_id
1 'polypeptide(L)'
;MKSFSKLKSIWVTSWLVLFFVIGAMGSASALCLQPELEGEWVAHPDRSVLPELNIRFVCQDQVLNGELYPPGPPFYMHAYGSCVPTHCDWGEVGAERDGDWIVAVYEQGFATKTVWAKMSSVYPGELYVWIYVNYHDGRTDRTSSGYFIRRSQSCIDNCGAMAPDGCWCDSYCESYGDCCVDKSQECGP
;
A
#
# COMPACT_ATOMS: atom_id res chain seq x y z
N MET A 1 71.23 30.85 14.15
CA MET A 1 72.16 30.23 13.19
C MET A 1 71.37 29.75 11.98
N LYS A 2 71.72 30.27 10.79
CA LYS A 2 71.51 29.77 9.40
C LYS A 2 70.06 29.43 8.97
N SER A 3 69.39 30.24 8.14
CA SER A 3 69.65 30.65 6.74
C SER A 3 69.00 29.73 5.70
N PHE A 4 67.96 30.28 5.04
CA PHE A 4 67.60 30.24 3.62
C PHE A 4 67.96 29.03 2.75
N SER A 5 66.93 28.47 2.09
CA SER A 5 66.83 28.19 0.63
C SER A 5 65.63 27.25 0.40
N LYS A 6 64.83 27.29 -0.65
CA LYS A 6 64.76 28.08 -1.90
C LYS A 6 63.32 27.91 -2.40
N LEU A 7 62.67 29.00 -2.81
CA LEU A 7 61.50 28.95 -3.70
C LEU A 7 61.92 28.30 -5.02
N LYS A 8 61.08 27.41 -5.55
CA LYS A 8 61.02 27.13 -7.00
C LYS A 8 59.60 27.42 -7.48
N SER A 9 59.52 28.58 -8.14
CA SER A 9 58.44 28.99 -9.03
C SER A 9 58.31 27.95 -10.15
N ILE A 10 57.14 27.34 -10.26
CA ILE A 10 56.73 26.56 -11.43
C ILE A 10 55.54 27.28 -12.01
N TRP A 11 55.79 27.94 -13.14
CA TRP A 11 54.77 28.48 -14.02
C TRP A 11 54.11 27.30 -14.74
N VAL A 12 52.90 26.93 -14.33
CA VAL A 12 52.02 26.09 -15.16
C VAL A 12 51.01 27.03 -15.79
N THR A 13 51.24 27.30 -17.07
CA THR A 13 50.36 28.07 -17.93
C THR A 13 49.00 27.39 -18.01
N SER A 14 47.99 28.15 -17.59
CA SER A 14 46.58 27.78 -17.58
C SER A 14 46.10 27.43 -19.00
N TRP A 15 45.92 26.14 -19.26
CA TRP A 15 45.09 25.67 -20.37
C TRP A 15 43.66 25.54 -19.84
N LEU A 16 42.83 26.53 -20.15
CA LEU A 16 41.37 26.46 -20.03
C LEU A 16 40.86 25.41 -20.99
N VAL A 17 40.83 24.14 -20.56
CA VAL A 17 40.03 23.11 -21.21
C VAL A 17 38.58 23.39 -20.83
N LEU A 18 37.85 24.05 -21.73
CA LEU A 18 36.41 24.20 -21.63
C LEU A 18 35.79 22.81 -21.86
N PHE A 19 35.64 22.03 -20.77
CA PHE A 19 34.75 20.88 -20.77
C PHE A 19 33.33 21.42 -20.92
N PHE A 20 32.80 21.40 -22.14
CA PHE A 20 31.35 21.45 -22.36
C PHE A 20 30.76 20.21 -21.69
N VAL A 21 30.38 20.35 -20.42
CA VAL A 21 29.42 19.44 -19.81
C VAL A 21 28.13 19.69 -20.55
N ILE A 22 27.86 18.89 -21.58
CA ILE A 22 26.52 18.71 -22.10
C ILE A 22 25.75 18.12 -20.92
N GLY A 23 25.10 19.00 -20.15
CA GLY A 23 24.14 18.57 -19.16
C GLY A 23 23.11 17.74 -19.91
N ALA A 24 23.09 16.44 -19.67
CA ALA A 24 21.92 15.65 -19.97
C ALA A 24 20.79 16.32 -19.20
N MET A 25 19.94 17.07 -19.92
CA MET A 25 18.64 17.47 -19.42
C MET A 25 17.82 16.18 -19.33
N GLY A 26 18.11 15.37 -18.31
CA GLY A 26 17.19 14.32 -17.90
C GLY A 26 15.93 15.03 -17.47
N SER A 27 14.85 14.85 -18.22
CA SER A 27 13.52 15.14 -17.72
C SER A 27 13.40 14.39 -16.39
N ALA A 28 13.23 15.13 -15.29
CA ALA A 28 12.82 14.52 -14.03
C ALA A 28 11.37 14.08 -14.21
N SER A 29 11.17 12.89 -14.78
CA SER A 29 9.88 12.20 -14.75
C SER A 29 9.72 11.66 -13.34
N ALA A 30 8.91 12.30 -12.52
CA ALA A 30 8.53 11.76 -11.23
C ALA A 30 7.52 10.62 -11.45
N LEU A 31 8.03 9.42 -11.73
CA LEU A 31 7.21 8.21 -11.71
C LEU A 31 6.74 7.97 -10.27
N CYS A 32 5.43 7.93 -10.02
CA CYS A 32 4.92 7.61 -8.70
C CYS A 32 5.43 6.22 -8.29
N LEU A 33 5.99 6.09 -7.08
CA LEU A 33 6.20 4.78 -6.48
C LEU A 33 4.86 4.22 -6.03
N GLN A 34 4.65 2.93 -6.31
CA GLN A 34 3.50 2.19 -5.81
C GLN A 34 3.42 2.33 -4.28
N PRO A 35 2.32 2.85 -3.73
CA PRO A 35 2.19 3.03 -2.30
C PRO A 35 1.98 1.67 -1.63
N GLU A 36 2.51 1.52 -0.42
CA GLU A 36 2.43 0.28 0.37
C GLU A 36 0.98 -0.19 0.62
N LEU A 37 0.03 0.73 0.62
CA LEU A 37 -1.40 0.42 0.80
C LEU A 37 -2.05 -0.29 -0.40
N GLU A 38 -1.41 -0.26 -1.58
CA GLU A 38 -1.88 -1.00 -2.75
C GLU A 38 -1.66 -2.51 -2.56
N GLY A 39 -2.70 -3.31 -2.88
CA GLY A 39 -2.65 -4.76 -2.78
C GLY A 39 -4.00 -5.40 -2.50
N GLU A 40 -3.97 -6.72 -2.44
CA GLU A 40 -5.07 -7.56 -1.96
C GLU A 40 -4.90 -7.82 -0.47
N TRP A 41 -5.94 -7.53 0.30
CA TRP A 41 -5.92 -7.61 1.75
C TRP A 41 -7.02 -8.54 2.24
N VAL A 42 -6.66 -9.46 3.13
CA VAL A 42 -7.57 -10.43 3.72
C VAL A 42 -7.72 -10.18 5.21
N ALA A 43 -8.90 -10.51 5.73
CA ALA A 43 -9.25 -10.42 7.13
C ALA A 43 -8.15 -10.98 8.05
N HIS A 44 -7.63 -10.18 8.98
CA HIS A 44 -6.83 -10.71 10.08
C HIS A 44 -7.71 -11.64 10.95
N PRO A 45 -7.23 -12.84 11.35
CA PRO A 45 -8.06 -13.85 12.03
C PRO A 45 -8.71 -13.34 13.31
N ASP A 46 -8.00 -12.50 14.08
CA ASP A 46 -8.50 -12.03 15.37
C ASP A 46 -9.48 -10.84 15.31
N ARG A 47 -9.41 -9.99 14.28
CA ARG A 47 -10.05 -8.66 14.28
C ARG A 47 -10.35 -8.18 12.86
N SER A 48 -11.48 -8.60 12.32
CA SER A 48 -11.88 -8.25 10.96
C SER A 48 -13.28 -7.65 10.88
N VAL A 49 -13.42 -6.70 9.96
CA VAL A 49 -14.69 -5.99 9.68
C VAL A 49 -15.28 -6.36 8.34
N LEU A 50 -14.42 -6.84 7.44
CA LEU A 50 -14.72 -7.36 6.12
C LEU A 50 -13.83 -8.57 5.88
N PRO A 51 -14.27 -9.57 5.11
CA PRO A 51 -13.43 -10.70 4.70
C PRO A 51 -12.26 -10.29 3.80
N GLU A 52 -12.47 -9.34 2.89
CA GLU A 52 -11.49 -8.96 1.87
C GLU A 52 -11.65 -7.48 1.48
N LEU A 53 -10.52 -6.86 1.18
CA LEU A 53 -10.42 -5.50 0.69
C LEU A 53 -9.27 -5.40 -0.33
N ASN A 54 -9.56 -5.00 -1.55
CA ASN A 54 -8.54 -4.78 -2.57
C ASN A 54 -8.40 -3.28 -2.81
N ILE A 55 -7.16 -2.80 -2.79
CA ILE A 55 -6.84 -1.40 -3.01
C ILE A 55 -5.93 -1.31 -4.21
N ARG A 56 -6.32 -0.47 -5.17
CA ARG A 56 -5.59 -0.20 -6.40
C ARG A 56 -5.22 1.28 -6.44
N PHE A 57 -3.97 1.58 -6.82
CA PHE A 57 -3.49 2.94 -6.96
C PHE A 57 -3.43 3.33 -8.45
N VAL A 58 -3.78 4.58 -8.73
CA VAL A 58 -3.60 5.17 -10.06
C VAL A 58 -2.59 6.29 -9.93
N CYS A 59 -1.42 6.11 -10.55
CA CYS A 59 -0.44 7.18 -10.65
C CYS A 59 -0.97 8.28 -11.57
N GLN A 60 -1.16 9.46 -10.99
CA GLN A 60 -1.61 10.66 -11.67
C GLN A 60 -0.47 11.69 -11.72
N ASP A 61 0.62 11.34 -12.39
CA ASP A 61 1.87 12.13 -12.44
C ASP A 61 1.89 13.20 -13.54
N GLN A 62 0.91 13.18 -14.45
CA GLN A 62 0.82 14.12 -15.56
C GLN A 62 -0.31 15.11 -15.36
N VAL A 63 -0.09 16.35 -15.81
CA VAL A 63 -1.16 17.36 -15.94
C VAL A 63 -1.43 17.59 -17.42
N LEU A 64 -2.59 17.14 -17.89
CA LEU A 64 -3.04 17.31 -19.27
C LEU A 64 -4.20 18.30 -19.30
N ASN A 65 -4.06 19.41 -20.03
CA ASN A 65 -5.08 20.46 -20.13
C ASN A 65 -5.54 21.06 -18.79
N GLY A 66 -4.65 21.09 -17.79
CA GLY A 66 -4.95 21.61 -16.46
C GLY A 66 -5.58 20.60 -15.49
N GLU A 67 -5.75 19.35 -15.90
CA GLU A 67 -6.28 18.26 -15.06
C GLU A 67 -5.24 17.16 -14.85
N LEU A 68 -5.31 16.49 -13.70
CA LEU A 68 -4.50 15.30 -13.43
C LEU A 68 -4.88 14.16 -14.37
N TYR A 69 -3.88 13.44 -14.87
CA TYR A 69 -4.06 12.35 -15.83
C TYR A 69 -3.39 11.04 -15.34
N PRO A 70 -4.08 9.89 -15.40
CA PRO A 70 -5.47 9.71 -15.85
C PRO A 70 -6.48 10.41 -14.93
N PRO A 71 -7.59 10.97 -15.46
CA PRO A 71 -8.58 11.63 -14.62
C PRO A 71 -9.27 10.61 -13.70
N GLY A 72 -9.74 11.09 -12.55
CA GLY A 72 -10.47 10.30 -11.56
C GLY A 72 -9.79 10.30 -10.20
N PRO A 73 -10.23 9.40 -9.30
CA PRO A 73 -9.62 9.25 -7.98
C PRO A 73 -8.22 8.61 -8.06
N PRO A 74 -7.28 8.99 -7.18
CA PRO A 74 -5.94 8.40 -7.12
C PRO A 74 -5.96 6.97 -6.57
N PHE A 75 -7.02 6.56 -5.88
CA PHE A 75 -7.19 5.21 -5.37
C PHE A 75 -8.55 4.64 -5.77
N TYR A 76 -8.61 3.32 -5.85
CA TYR A 76 -9.83 2.55 -5.99
C TYR A 76 -9.85 1.48 -4.92
N MET A 77 -11.01 1.27 -4.31
CA MET A 77 -11.23 0.31 -3.25
C MET A 77 -12.34 -0.64 -3.66
N HIS A 78 -12.06 -1.94 -3.60
CA HIS A 78 -13.03 -3.01 -3.86
C HIS A 78 -13.21 -3.81 -2.58
N ALA A 79 -14.40 -3.72 -1.98
CA ALA A 79 -14.71 -4.35 -0.71
C ALA A 79 -15.64 -5.56 -0.86
N TYR A 80 -15.48 -6.54 0.01
CA TYR A 80 -16.36 -7.70 0.11
C TYR A 80 -16.94 -7.79 1.51
N GLY A 81 -18.25 -7.99 1.65
CA GLY A 81 -18.91 -8.22 2.94
C GLY A 81 -19.06 -9.69 3.29
N SER A 82 -19.23 -10.00 4.59
CA SER A 82 -19.35 -11.37 5.14
C SER A 82 -20.66 -12.11 4.84
N CYS A 83 -21.17 -12.04 3.61
CA CYS A 83 -22.35 -12.79 3.20
C CYS A 83 -22.03 -14.29 3.04
N VAL A 84 -23.08 -15.13 3.11
CA VAL A 84 -23.00 -16.61 3.06
C VAL A 84 -23.93 -17.11 1.95
N PRO A 85 -23.54 -18.11 1.13
CA PRO A 85 -22.32 -18.93 1.22
C PRO A 85 -21.06 -18.26 0.66
N THR A 86 -21.21 -17.18 -0.09
CA THR A 86 -20.11 -16.43 -0.69
C THR A 86 -20.14 -15.00 -0.19
N HIS A 87 -18.95 -14.42 -0.02
CA HIS A 87 -18.82 -13.00 0.33
C HIS A 87 -19.57 -12.14 -0.69
N CYS A 88 -20.27 -11.11 -0.21
CA CYS A 88 -21.01 -10.21 -1.06
C CYS A 88 -20.08 -9.13 -1.57
N ASP A 89 -19.94 -9.08 -2.88
CA ASP A 89 -19.22 -8.02 -3.58
C ASP A 89 -19.94 -6.67 -3.36
N TRP A 90 -19.24 -5.67 -2.83
CA TRP A 90 -19.75 -4.30 -2.69
C TRP A 90 -19.42 -3.41 -3.90
N GLY A 91 -18.62 -3.91 -4.83
CA GLY A 91 -18.11 -3.23 -6.00
C GLY A 91 -16.77 -2.52 -5.75
N GLU A 92 -16.17 -2.01 -6.83
CA GLU A 92 -15.04 -1.09 -6.78
C GLU A 92 -15.54 0.36 -6.85
N VAL A 93 -15.08 1.20 -5.93
CA VAL A 93 -15.37 2.64 -5.92
C VAL A 93 -14.09 3.46 -5.82
N GLY A 94 -14.17 4.72 -6.26
CA GLY A 94 -13.11 5.69 -6.07
C GLY A 94 -12.84 5.98 -4.59
N ALA A 95 -11.57 6.16 -4.26
CA ALA A 95 -11.13 6.55 -2.92
C ALA A 95 -10.20 7.76 -2.99
N GLU A 96 -10.41 8.68 -2.07
CA GLU A 96 -9.66 9.93 -1.97
C GLU A 96 -8.77 9.95 -0.73
N ARG A 97 -7.68 10.72 -0.77
CA ARG A 97 -6.81 10.89 0.39
C ARG A 97 -7.42 11.88 1.39
N ASP A 98 -7.49 11.48 2.65
CA ASP A 98 -7.86 12.31 3.80
C ASP A 98 -6.78 12.18 4.89
N GLY A 99 -5.76 13.03 4.81
CA GLY A 99 -4.55 12.90 5.63
C GLY A 99 -3.82 11.57 5.37
N ASP A 100 -3.66 10.77 6.43
CA ASP A 100 -3.03 9.44 6.37
C ASP A 100 -3.97 8.35 5.85
N TRP A 101 -5.26 8.66 5.72
CA TRP A 101 -6.27 7.71 5.28
C TRP A 101 -6.51 7.83 3.77
N ILE A 102 -6.95 6.72 3.18
CA ILE A 102 -7.78 6.75 1.97
C ILE A 102 -9.22 6.46 2.37
N VAL A 103 -10.17 7.12 1.73
CA VAL A 103 -11.59 7.07 2.09
C VAL A 103 -12.42 6.72 0.87
N ALA A 104 -13.20 5.66 0.98
CA ALA A 104 -14.16 5.20 -0.02
C ALA A 104 -15.59 5.26 0.54
N VAL A 105 -16.57 5.56 -0.31
CA VAL A 105 -17.98 5.60 0.07
C VAL A 105 -18.78 4.62 -0.81
N TYR A 106 -19.52 3.73 -0.16
CA TYR A 106 -20.40 2.76 -0.79
C TYR A 106 -21.85 3.07 -0.47
N GLU A 107 -22.65 3.33 -1.50
CA GLU A 107 -24.08 3.60 -1.37
C GLU A 107 -24.88 2.32 -1.60
N GLN A 108 -25.36 1.71 -0.51
CA GLN A 108 -26.07 0.44 -0.52
C GLN A 108 -27.52 0.61 -0.07
N GLY A 109 -28.33 1.37 -0.82
CA GLY A 109 -29.79 1.48 -0.68
C GLY A 109 -30.32 1.75 0.74
N PHE A 110 -30.29 0.73 1.60
CA PHE A 110 -30.59 0.80 3.04
C PHE A 110 -29.49 1.44 3.90
N ALA A 111 -28.27 1.62 3.40
CA ALA A 111 -27.17 2.25 4.14
C ALA A 111 -26.13 2.93 3.25
N THR A 112 -25.48 3.96 3.80
CA THR A 112 -24.22 4.51 3.29
C THR A 112 -23.08 3.98 4.15
N LYS A 113 -22.05 3.41 3.51
CA LYS A 113 -20.88 2.89 4.21
C LYS A 113 -19.65 3.67 3.81
N THR A 114 -19.02 4.32 4.77
CA THR A 114 -17.75 4.99 4.55
C THR A 114 -16.65 4.12 5.12
N VAL A 115 -15.62 3.87 4.32
CA VAL A 115 -14.51 2.96 4.63
C VAL A 115 -13.21 3.76 4.58
N TRP A 116 -12.52 3.82 5.70
CA TRP A 116 -11.22 4.45 5.85
C TRP A 116 -10.17 3.36 5.96
N ALA A 117 -9.13 3.43 5.15
CA ALA A 117 -8.01 2.50 5.18
C ALA A 117 -6.67 3.25 5.28
N LYS A 118 -5.75 2.72 6.08
CA LYS A 118 -4.35 3.19 6.16
C LYS A 118 -3.44 2.05 6.61
N MET A 119 -2.13 2.21 6.43
CA MET A 119 -1.17 1.29 7.04
C MET A 119 -1.26 1.34 8.58
N SER A 120 -1.25 0.18 9.20
CA SER A 120 -1.37 0.01 10.65
C SER A 120 -0.11 0.54 11.34
N SER A 121 -0.31 1.33 12.39
CA SER A 121 0.77 1.76 13.29
C SER A 121 1.08 0.73 14.38
N VAL A 122 0.27 -0.32 14.48
CA VAL A 122 0.37 -1.36 15.53
C VAL A 122 1.02 -2.62 14.97
N TYR A 123 0.65 -3.00 13.75
CA TYR A 123 1.13 -4.19 13.04
C TYR A 123 1.80 -3.74 11.74
N PRO A 124 3.13 -3.59 11.72
CA PRO A 124 3.86 -3.14 10.53
C PRO A 124 3.56 -4.02 9.31
N GLY A 125 3.26 -3.41 8.16
CA GLY A 125 2.93 -4.12 6.92
C GLY A 125 1.46 -4.54 6.80
N GLU A 126 0.66 -4.41 7.85
CA GLU A 126 -0.79 -4.69 7.81
C GLU A 126 -1.62 -3.42 7.58
N LEU A 127 -2.83 -3.60 7.07
CA LEU A 127 -3.79 -2.52 6.87
C LEU A 127 -4.69 -2.38 8.10
N TYR A 128 -4.93 -1.15 8.54
CA TYR A 128 -5.99 -0.83 9.51
C TYR A 128 -7.17 -0.20 8.78
N VAL A 129 -8.36 -0.76 9.01
CA VAL A 129 -9.60 -0.31 8.37
C VAL A 129 -10.61 0.08 9.44
N TRP A 130 -11.24 1.24 9.23
CA TRP A 130 -12.35 1.73 10.04
C TRP A 130 -13.55 1.96 9.14
N ILE A 131 -14.73 1.51 9.56
CA ILE A 131 -15.96 1.58 8.79
C ILE A 131 -17.03 2.23 9.64
N TYR A 132 -17.68 3.24 9.08
CA TYR A 132 -18.92 3.81 9.61
C TYR A 132 -20.05 3.51 8.65
N VAL A 133 -21.13 2.96 9.20
CA VAL A 133 -22.35 2.60 8.48
C VAL A 133 -23.47 3.51 8.98
N ASN A 134 -23.98 4.35 8.09
CA ASN A 134 -25.17 5.15 8.30
C ASN A 134 -26.38 4.43 7.71
N TYR A 135 -27.36 4.06 8.54
CA TYR A 135 -28.53 3.30 8.09
C TYR A 135 -29.73 4.22 7.78
N HIS A 136 -30.32 4.01 6.61
CA HIS A 136 -31.48 4.75 6.12
C HIS A 136 -32.82 4.04 6.40
N ASP A 137 -32.76 2.86 7.04
CA ASP A 137 -33.91 1.98 7.30
C ASP A 137 -34.32 1.92 8.78
N GLY A 138 -33.86 2.88 9.59
CA GLY A 138 -34.21 3.01 11.01
C GLY A 138 -33.36 2.15 11.96
N ARG A 139 -32.41 1.36 11.44
CA ARG A 139 -31.38 0.74 12.27
C ARG A 139 -30.45 1.81 12.86
N THR A 140 -29.83 1.50 13.99
CA THR A 140 -28.81 2.36 14.59
C THR A 140 -27.51 2.28 13.81
N ASP A 141 -26.93 3.43 13.52
CA ASP A 141 -25.61 3.55 12.90
C ASP A 141 -24.56 2.73 13.65
N ARG A 142 -23.62 2.17 12.90
CA ARG A 142 -22.59 1.30 13.45
C ARG A 142 -21.22 1.73 13.00
N THR A 143 -20.29 1.62 13.93
CA THR A 143 -18.86 1.72 13.67
C THR A 143 -18.20 0.37 13.91
N SER A 144 -17.20 0.04 13.10
CA SER A 144 -16.38 -1.15 13.26
C SER A 144 -14.97 -0.90 12.75
N SER A 145 -13.96 -1.55 13.34
CA SER A 145 -12.60 -1.54 12.81
C SER A 145 -11.91 -2.88 12.91
N GLY A 146 -10.93 -3.10 12.03
CA GLY A 146 -10.21 -4.35 11.90
C GLY A 146 -8.85 -4.17 11.23
N TYR A 147 -8.05 -5.22 11.30
CA TYR A 147 -6.75 -5.30 10.65
C TYR A 147 -6.83 -6.30 9.50
N PHE A 148 -5.97 -6.11 8.50
CA PHE A 148 -5.90 -6.99 7.34
C PHE A 148 -4.45 -7.34 7.04
N ILE A 149 -4.26 -8.61 6.73
CA ILE A 149 -2.98 -9.16 6.29
C ILE A 149 -2.96 -9.07 4.77
N ARG A 150 -1.80 -8.75 4.19
CA ARG A 150 -1.65 -8.83 2.73
C ARG A 150 -1.89 -10.27 2.30
N ARG A 151 -2.69 -10.51 1.27
CA ARG A 151 -3.04 -11.89 0.82
C ARG A 151 -1.79 -12.74 0.59
N SER A 152 -0.73 -12.15 0.07
CA SER A 152 0.52 -12.87 -0.17
C SER A 152 1.33 -13.22 1.08
N GLN A 153 0.90 -12.76 2.25
CA GLN A 153 1.43 -13.08 3.57
C GLN A 153 0.43 -13.88 4.43
N SER A 154 -0.61 -14.44 3.83
CA SER A 154 -1.69 -15.15 4.51
C SER A 154 -1.84 -16.57 3.99
N CYS A 155 -2.22 -17.48 4.89
CA CYS A 155 -2.55 -18.87 4.58
C CYS A 155 -3.99 -19.10 4.11
N ILE A 156 -4.82 -18.05 4.05
CA ILE A 156 -6.20 -18.15 3.55
C ILE A 156 -6.16 -18.79 2.15
N ASP A 157 -6.91 -19.88 2.01
CA ASP A 157 -6.99 -20.72 0.80
C ASP A 157 -5.67 -21.40 0.36
N ASN A 158 -4.61 -21.41 1.19
CA ASN A 158 -3.27 -21.90 0.83
C ASN A 158 -2.69 -22.95 1.79
N CYS A 159 -3.48 -23.56 2.67
CA CYS A 159 -2.99 -24.58 3.60
C CYS A 159 -2.28 -25.75 2.91
N GLY A 160 -1.07 -26.08 3.37
CA GLY A 160 -0.20 -27.11 2.80
C GLY A 160 0.60 -26.66 1.56
N ALA A 161 0.51 -25.39 1.17
CA ALA A 161 1.20 -24.84 0.01
C ALA A 161 1.91 -23.51 0.35
N MET A 162 2.54 -22.91 -0.65
CA MET A 162 3.15 -21.59 -0.57
C MET A 162 2.10 -20.52 -0.89
N ALA A 163 2.03 -19.46 -0.08
CA ALA A 163 1.21 -18.29 -0.35
C ALA A 163 1.76 -17.50 -1.56
N PRO A 164 0.95 -16.66 -2.23
CA PRO A 164 1.30 -16.04 -3.51
C PRO A 164 2.69 -15.36 -3.61
N ASP A 165 3.17 -14.67 -2.57
CA ASP A 165 4.45 -13.93 -2.62
C ASP A 165 5.45 -14.28 -1.49
N GLY A 166 5.41 -15.47 -0.89
CA GLY A 166 6.65 -15.95 -0.25
C GLY A 166 6.57 -16.88 0.95
N CYS A 167 5.56 -16.74 1.81
CA CYS A 167 5.50 -17.54 3.03
C CYS A 167 4.87 -18.92 2.78
N TRP A 168 5.20 -19.88 3.63
CA TRP A 168 4.72 -21.26 3.54
C TRP A 168 3.64 -21.55 4.58
N CYS A 169 2.67 -22.36 4.18
CA CYS A 169 1.54 -22.80 5.00
C CYS A 169 1.54 -24.31 5.21
N ASP A 170 2.70 -24.96 5.06
CA ASP A 170 2.88 -26.38 5.26
C ASP A 170 3.36 -26.73 6.68
N SER A 171 3.52 -28.02 6.96
CA SER A 171 3.98 -28.52 8.26
C SER A 171 5.47 -28.28 8.54
N TYR A 172 6.24 -27.83 7.55
CA TYR A 172 7.69 -27.61 7.66
C TYR A 172 8.05 -26.14 7.82
N CYS A 173 7.13 -25.21 7.56
CA CYS A 173 7.42 -23.78 7.58
C CYS A 173 8.02 -23.31 8.91
N GLU A 174 7.64 -23.93 10.04
CA GLU A 174 8.19 -23.57 11.36
C GLU A 174 9.67 -23.97 11.49
N SER A 175 10.07 -25.05 10.83
CA SER A 175 11.47 -25.50 10.81
C SER A 175 12.33 -24.61 9.92
N TYR A 176 11.76 -24.05 8.86
CA TYR A 176 12.45 -23.14 7.94
C TYR A 176 12.36 -21.67 8.36
N GLY A 177 11.44 -21.32 9.25
CA GLY A 177 11.22 -19.94 9.71
C GLY A 177 10.54 -19.06 8.65
N ASP A 178 9.74 -19.65 7.78
CA ASP A 178 9.09 -18.98 6.64
C ASP A 178 7.55 -19.10 6.67
N CYS A 179 6.96 -19.41 7.82
CA CYS A 179 5.50 -19.44 7.97
C CYS A 179 4.85 -18.08 7.71
N CYS A 180 3.65 -18.12 7.12
CA CYS A 180 2.78 -16.95 7.11
C CYS A 180 2.33 -16.59 8.53
N VAL A 181 1.99 -15.31 8.73
CA VAL A 181 1.68 -14.77 10.07
C VAL A 181 0.45 -15.42 10.72
N ASP A 182 -0.46 -15.96 9.91
CA ASP A 182 -1.72 -16.58 10.30
C ASP A 182 -1.73 -18.12 10.18
N LYS A 183 -0.59 -18.77 9.90
CA LYS A 183 -0.50 -20.22 9.65
C LYS A 183 -1.18 -21.04 10.76
N SER A 184 -0.94 -20.69 12.02
CA SER A 184 -1.48 -21.44 13.14
C SER A 184 -2.99 -21.28 13.32
N GLN A 185 -3.53 -20.13 12.93
CA GLN A 185 -4.94 -19.79 13.04
C GLN A 185 -5.75 -20.36 11.87
N GLU A 186 -5.17 -20.33 10.67
CA GLU A 186 -5.84 -20.74 9.43
C GLU A 186 -5.69 -22.25 9.15
N CYS A 187 -4.47 -22.79 9.31
CA CYS A 187 -4.16 -24.18 8.94
C CYS A 187 -3.90 -25.08 10.14
N GLY A 188 -3.64 -24.51 11.31
CA GLY A 188 -3.24 -25.24 12.51
C GLY A 188 -1.73 -25.39 12.68
N PRO A 189 -1.29 -26.14 13.70
CA PRO A 189 0.12 -26.43 13.96
C PRO A 189 0.74 -27.33 12.88
#